data_AF-A0A061EQS6-F1
#
_entry.id   AF-A0A061EQS6-F1
#
_cell.length_a   1.000
_cell.length_b   1.000
_cell.length_c   1.000
_cell.angle_alpha   90.00
_cell.angle_beta   90.00
_cell.angle_gamma   90.00
#
_symmetry.space_group_name_H-M   'P 1'
#
loop_
_entity.id
_entity.type
_entity.pdbx_description
1 polymer ?
#
loop_
_entity_poly.entity_id
_entity_poly.type
_entity_poly.pdbx_seq_one_letter_code
_entity_poly.pdbx_strand_id
1 'polypeptide(L)'
;MSNKNTGGYGAKLNVNLARLGTDSLKRYCKLYNIDNMGSDSSREQMLNAVQQHFASQPLLHEQQVIPEFVDAIRTRPKDKKN
;
A
#
# COMPACT_ATOMS: atom_id res chain seq x y z
N MET A 1 45.50 -4.51 -4.08
CA MET A 1 44.43 -5.37 -3.51
C MET A 1 43.38 -4.45 -2.91
N SER A 2 42.23 -4.28 -3.57
CA SER A 2 41.06 -3.60 -2.96
C SER A 2 39.87 -4.55 -3.07
N ASN A 3 39.45 -5.00 -1.89
CA ASN A 3 38.56 -6.11 -1.66
C ASN A 3 37.13 -5.75 -2.11
N LYS A 4 36.59 -6.49 -3.10
CA LYS A 4 35.17 -6.46 -3.47
C LYS A 4 34.46 -7.53 -2.67
N ASN A 5 33.74 -7.16 -1.61
CA ASN A 5 32.64 -7.98 -1.10
C ASN A 5 31.68 -7.15 -0.22
N THR A 6 30.48 -6.91 -0.73
CA THR A 6 29.27 -6.91 0.09
C THR A 6 28.19 -7.67 -0.67
N GLY A 7 28.28 -8.99 -0.58
CA GLY A 7 27.16 -9.88 -0.83
C GLY A 7 25.98 -9.49 0.04
N GLY A 8 24.83 -9.35 -0.61
CA GLY A 8 23.55 -9.09 0.01
C GLY A 8 22.52 -9.01 -1.08
N TYR A 9 22.03 -10.16 -1.55
CA TYR A 9 20.79 -10.23 -2.33
C TYR A 9 19.61 -9.91 -1.41
N GLY A 10 19.60 -8.71 -0.83
CA GLY A 10 18.41 -8.14 -0.24
C GLY A 10 17.49 -7.82 -1.40
N ALA A 11 16.61 -8.75 -1.75
CA ALA A 11 15.53 -8.47 -2.68
C ALA A 11 14.88 -7.18 -2.19
N LYS A 12 14.97 -6.10 -2.98
CA LYS A 12 14.21 -4.88 -2.69
C LYS A 12 12.75 -5.31 -2.70
N LEU A 13 12.14 -5.41 -1.52
CA LEU A 13 10.72 -5.71 -1.34
C LEU A 13 9.94 -4.50 -1.85
N ASN A 14 9.84 -4.40 -3.17
CA ASN A 14 9.22 -3.27 -3.84
C ASN A 14 7.75 -3.61 -4.10
N VAL A 15 6.84 -2.81 -3.56
CA VAL A 15 5.41 -3.03 -3.70
C VAL A 15 4.99 -2.58 -5.10
N ASN A 16 4.46 -3.51 -5.91
CA ASN A 16 3.94 -3.17 -7.24
C ASN A 16 2.46 -2.74 -7.16
N LEU A 17 2.24 -1.44 -7.01
CA LEU A 17 0.90 -0.83 -6.95
C LEU A 17 0.15 -0.89 -8.29
N ALA A 18 0.83 -1.12 -9.43
CA ALA A 18 0.18 -1.23 -10.74
C ALA A 18 -0.70 -2.48 -10.86
N ARG A 19 -0.50 -3.47 -9.98
CA ARG A 19 -1.33 -4.68 -9.90
C ARG A 19 -2.70 -4.45 -9.24
N LEU A 20 -2.91 -3.31 -8.59
CA LEU A 20 -4.18 -2.99 -7.96
C LEU A 20 -5.24 -2.66 -9.00
N GLY A 21 -6.45 -3.20 -8.85
CA GLY A 21 -7.61 -2.81 -9.66
C GLY A 21 -7.97 -1.34 -9.46
N THR A 22 -8.69 -0.76 -10.42
CA THR A 22 -9.08 0.66 -10.38
C THR A 22 -9.93 1.00 -9.16
N ASP A 23 -10.80 0.09 -8.72
CA ASP A 23 -11.62 0.27 -7.50
C ASP A 23 -10.77 0.34 -6.23
N SER A 24 -9.71 -0.46 -6.14
CA SER A 24 -8.77 -0.42 -5.01
C SER A 24 -8.00 0.89 -4.99
N LEU A 25 -7.54 1.38 -6.15
CA LEU A 25 -6.89 2.68 -6.26
C LEU A 25 -7.85 3.82 -5.84
N LYS A 26 -9.09 3.82 -6.34
CA LYS A 26 -10.13 4.78 -5.93
C LYS A 26 -10.40 4.76 -4.43
N ARG A 27 -10.52 3.57 -3.84
CA ARG A 27 -10.74 3.41 -2.38
C ARG A 27 -9.57 3.97 -1.59
N TYR A 28 -8.34 3.73 -2.04
CA TYR A 28 -7.14 4.28 -1.40
C TYR A 28 -7.12 5.81 -1.47
N CYS A 29 -7.33 6.40 -2.65
CA CYS A 29 -7.39 7.85 -2.80
C CYS A 29 -8.47 8.48 -1.91
N LYS A 30 -9.66 7.87 -1.84
CA LYS A 30 -10.76 8.33 -0.99
C LYS A 30 -10.43 8.24 0.50
N LEU A 31 -9.80 7.15 0.94
CA LEU A 31 -9.46 6.93 2.36
C LEU A 31 -8.47 7.97 2.88
N TYR A 32 -7.47 8.31 2.06
CA TYR A 32 -6.40 9.24 2.43
C TYR A 32 -6.63 10.67 1.92
N ASN A 33 -7.81 10.94 1.33
CA ASN A 33 -8.17 12.23 0.75
C ASN A 33 -7.08 12.79 -0.19
N ILE A 34 -6.52 11.92 -1.05
CA ILE A 34 -5.43 12.28 -1.97
C ILE A 34 -6.01 13.19 -3.07
N ASP A 35 -5.63 14.47 -3.02
CA ASP A 35 -5.95 15.59 -3.90
C ASP A 35 -7.02 15.29 -4.96
N ASN A 36 -8.28 15.49 -4.55
CA ASN A 36 -9.45 15.65 -5.41
C ASN A 36 -9.47 14.75 -6.66
N MET A 37 -9.05 13.48 -6.48
CA MET A 37 -9.16 12.42 -7.48
C MET A 37 -10.64 12.12 -7.65
N GLY A 38 -11.30 12.98 -8.44
CA GLY A 38 -12.71 12.94 -8.71
C GLY A 38 -13.10 11.66 -9.46
N SER A 39 -14.40 11.51 -9.71
CA SER A 39 -14.95 10.44 -10.53
C SER A 39 -14.29 10.29 -11.90
N ASP A 40 -13.66 11.36 -12.40
CA ASP A 40 -13.11 11.49 -13.75
C ASP A 40 -11.60 11.26 -13.84
N SER A 41 -10.91 11.01 -12.73
CA SER A 41 -9.47 10.73 -12.76
C SER A 41 -9.18 9.41 -13.46
N SER A 42 -8.18 9.42 -14.36
CA SER A 42 -7.73 8.22 -15.05
C SER A 42 -7.07 7.23 -14.09
N ARG A 43 -7.02 5.96 -14.49
CA ARG A 43 -6.35 4.91 -13.72
C ARG A 43 -4.88 5.26 -13.45
N GLU A 44 -4.20 5.77 -14.45
CA GLU A 44 -2.78 6.13 -14.43
C GLU A 44 -2.53 7.30 -13.49
N GLN A 45 -3.42 8.30 -13.49
CA GLN A 45 -3.35 9.43 -12.56
C GLN A 45 -3.49 8.97 -11.11
N MET A 46 -4.46 8.10 -10.83
CA MET A 46 -4.63 7.51 -9.51
C MET A 46 -3.42 6.66 -9.12
N LEU A 47 -2.91 5.84 -10.02
CA LEU A 47 -1.74 5.00 -9.74
C LEU A 47 -0.53 5.86 -9.36
N ASN A 48 -0.23 6.92 -10.11
CA ASN A 48 0.88 7.80 -9.82
C ASN A 48 0.70 8.48 -8.44
N ALA A 49 -0.49 9.01 -8.15
CA ALA A 49 -0.77 9.64 -6.87
C ALA A 49 -0.65 8.68 -5.68
N VAL A 50 -1.17 7.45 -5.82
CA VAL A 50 -1.03 6.40 -4.80
C VAL A 50 0.44 6.01 -4.60
N GLN A 51 1.24 5.92 -5.67
CA GLN A 51 2.67 5.64 -5.57
C GLN A 51 3.42 6.72 -4.79
N GLN A 52 3.17 7.99 -5.09
CA GLN A 52 3.80 9.11 -4.38
C GLN A 52 3.38 9.13 -2.90
N HIS A 53 2.08 9.02 -2.62
CA HIS A 53 1.56 9.04 -1.26
C HIS A 53 2.00 7.83 -0.42
N PHE A 54 2.05 6.64 -1.02
CA PHE A 54 2.53 5.43 -0.34
C PHE A 54 4.00 5.55 0.05
N ALA A 55 4.83 6.10 -0.85
CA ALA A 55 6.26 6.33 -0.58
C ALA A 55 6.50 7.42 0.49
N SER A 56 5.58 8.37 0.65
CA SER A 56 5.66 9.41 1.66
C SER A 56 5.05 9.02 3.02
N GLN A 57 4.51 7.82 3.16
CA GLN A 57 3.94 7.38 4.44
C GLN A 57 5.02 7.35 5.54
N PRO A 58 4.69 7.77 6.76
CA PRO A 58 5.61 7.66 7.88
C PRO A 58 5.94 6.19 8.14
N LEU A 59 7.15 5.95 8.67
CA LEU A 59 7.54 4.62 9.08
C LEU A 59 6.60 4.13 10.19
N LEU A 60 6.00 2.96 9.99
CA LEU A 60 5.09 2.36 10.94
C LEU A 60 5.84 1.51 11.95
N HIS A 61 5.40 1.52 13.21
CA HIS A 61 5.97 0.68 14.27
C HIS A 61 5.29 -0.69 14.28
N GLU A 62 6.09 -1.76 14.10
CA GLU A 62 5.59 -3.14 14.07
C GLU A 62 4.78 -3.52 15.30
N GLN A 63 5.20 -3.03 16.48
CA GLN A 63 4.53 -3.28 17.76
C GLN A 63 3.10 -2.74 17.81
N GLN A 64 2.79 -1.73 16.99
CA GLN A 64 1.45 -1.18 16.88
C GLN A 64 0.65 -1.84 15.76
N VAL A 65 1.23 -1.93 14.55
CA VAL A 65 0.46 -2.34 13.36
C VAL A 65 0.12 -3.83 13.34
N ILE A 66 0.98 -4.69 13.91
CA ILE A 66 0.74 -6.14 13.88
C ILE A 66 -0.48 -6.50 14.75
N PRO A 67 -0.57 -6.07 16.03
CA PRO A 67 -1.77 -6.32 16.84
C PRO A 67 -3.05 -5.77 16.22
N GLU A 68 -3.03 -4.51 15.76
CA GLU A 68 -4.19 -3.86 15.13
C GLU A 68 -4.67 -4.63 13.89
N PHE A 69 -3.72 -5.10 13.06
CA PHE A 69 -4.04 -5.90 11.88
C PHE A 69 -4.67 -7.24 12.24
N VAL A 70 -4.13 -7.95 13.23
CA VAL A 70 -4.68 -9.23 13.71
C VAL A 70 -6.09 -9.04 14.27
N ASP A 71 -6.30 -7.98 15.06
CA ASP A 71 -7.60 -7.65 15.63
C ASP A 71 -8.63 -7.28 14.55
N ALA A 72 -8.23 -6.51 13.55
CA ALA A 72 -9.08 -6.20 12.40
C ALA A 72 -9.50 -7.47 11.64
N ILE A 73 -8.61 -8.45 11.48
CA ILE A 73 -8.97 -9.74 10.86
C ILE A 73 -9.96 -10.52 11.72
N ARG A 74 -9.72 -10.59 13.04
CA ARG A 74 -10.56 -11.34 13.98
C ARG A 74 -11.98 -10.78 14.07
N THR A 75 -12.10 -9.46 13.98
CA THR A 75 -13.37 -8.73 14.10
C THR A 75 -14.11 -8.58 12.77
N ARG A 76 -13.50 -8.96 11.64
CA ARG A 76 -14.21 -8.97 10.35
C ARG A 76 -15.44 -9.89 10.44
N PRO A 77 -16.65 -9.38 10.18
CA PRO A 77 -17.84 -10.22 10.11
C PRO A 77 -17.59 -11.31 9.07
N LYS A 78 -17.82 -12.57 9.44
CA LYS A 78 -17.84 -13.65 8.44
C LYS A 78 -19.04 -13.37 7.54
N ASP A 79 -18.79 -13.13 6.25
CA ASP A 79 -19.85 -13.05 5.25
C ASP A 79 -20.80 -14.25 5.45
N LYS A 80 -22.04 -13.98 5.84
CA LYS A 80 -23.10 -14.99 5.79
C LYS A 80 -23.32 -15.26 4.31
N LYS A 81 -22.73 -16.35 3.80
CA LYS A 81 -23.17 -16.97 2.55
C LYS A 81 -24.67 -17.26 2.70
N ASN A 82 -25.48 -16.47 2.02
CA ASN A 82 -26.88 -16.77 1.72
C ASN A 82 -26.93 -17.52 0.40
#